data_AF-A0A3N5EJ96-F1
#
_entry.id   AF-A0A3N5EJ96-F1
#
_cell.length_a   1.000
_cell.length_b   1.000
_cell.length_c   1.000
_cell.angle_alpha   90.00
_cell.angle_beta   90.00
_cell.angle_gamma   90.00
#
_symmetry.space_group_name_H-M   'P 1'
#
loop_
_entity.id
_entity.type
_entity.pdbx_description
1 polymer ?
#
loop_
_entity_poly.entity_id
_entity_poly.type
_entity_poly.pdbx_seq_one_letter_code
_entity_poly.pdbx_strand_id
1 'polypeptide(L)'
;YWHAHETWETLWRAAPDDERDFYQGLIKLAAGFLHLGRRNRRGARNKLSEGIAQLAPYEPVHGGIGVSELVGKAKEVVADLNGGANPYLIPPSIRFIASTNVNR
;
A
#
# COMPACT_ATOMS: atom_id res chain seq x y z
N TYR A 1 7.61 -7.93 -4.19
CA TYR A 1 6.92 -7.44 -2.98
C TYR A 1 7.66 -7.72 -1.68
N TRP A 2 8.36 -8.84 -1.53
CA TRP A 2 9.20 -9.07 -0.34
C TRP A 2 10.22 -7.95 -0.10
N HIS A 3 11.00 -7.55 -1.11
CA HIS A 3 11.93 -6.42 -0.95
C HIS A 3 11.25 -5.12 -0.51
N ALA A 4 10.08 -4.80 -1.07
CA ALA A 4 9.32 -3.63 -0.64
C ALA A 4 8.87 -3.73 0.82
N HIS A 5 8.42 -4.91 1.26
CA HIS A 5 8.10 -5.18 2.66
C HIS A 5 9.30 -4.90 3.57
N GLU A 6 10.46 -5.48 3.27
CA GLU A 6 11.67 -5.28 4.07
C GLU A 6 12.11 -3.81 4.12
N THR A 7 12.04 -3.11 2.99
CA THR A 7 12.35 -1.67 2.93
C THR A 7 11.41 -0.87 3.82
N TRP A 8 10.10 -1.09 3.73
CA TRP A 8 9.13 -0.38 4.57
C TRP A 8 9.27 -0.74 6.04
N GLU A 9 9.54 -2.00 6.37
CA GLU A 9 9.78 -2.41 7.76
C GLU A 9 11.02 -1.75 8.35
N THR A 10 12.06 -1.55 7.54
CA THR A 10 13.25 -0.79 7.96
C THR A 10 12.90 0.65 8.30
N LEU A 11 12.10 1.32 7.45
CA LEU A 11 11.65 2.69 7.73
C LEU A 11 10.72 2.76 8.94
N TRP A 12 9.78 1.81 9.08
CA TRP A 12 8.88 1.72 10.22
C TRP A 12 9.62 1.61 11.56
N ARG A 13 10.67 0.78 11.63
CA ARG A 13 11.49 0.64 12.85
C ARG A 13 12.19 1.95 13.25
N ALA A 14 12.53 2.79 12.27
CA ALA A 14 13.19 4.07 12.50
C ALA A 14 12.20 5.25 12.60
N ALA A 15 10.91 5.03 12.36
CA ALA A 15 9.92 6.08 12.26
C ALA A 15 9.53 6.67 13.63
N PRO A 16 9.24 7.99 13.69
CA PRO A 16 8.57 8.60 14.83
C PRO A 16 7.15 8.04 14.99
N ASP A 17 6.59 8.16 16.19
CA ASP A 17 5.33 7.48 16.55
C ASP A 17 4.14 7.89 15.67
N ASP A 18 4.09 9.14 15.21
CA ASP A 18 3.05 9.68 14.32
C ASP A 18 3.12 9.13 12.88
N GLU A 19 4.26 8.61 12.46
CA GLU A 19 4.48 8.03 11.13
C GLU A 19 4.41 6.49 11.12
N ARG A 20 4.44 5.84 12.29
CA ARG A 20 4.46 4.38 12.37
C ARG A 20 3.25 3.73 11.73
N ASP A 21 2.07 4.32 11.88
CA ASP A 21 0.84 3.79 11.30
C ASP A 21 0.85 3.88 9.77
N PHE A 22 1.41 4.95 9.21
CA PHE A 22 1.58 5.10 7.77
C PHE A 22 2.46 3.97 7.19
N TYR A 23 3.65 3.78 7.75
CA TYR A 23 4.55 2.73 7.28
C TYR A 23 3.97 1.33 7.48
N GLN A 24 3.25 1.10 8.59
CA GLN A 24 2.59 -0.18 8.82
C GLN A 24 1.48 -0.46 7.77
N GLY A 25 0.77 0.57 7.31
CA GLY A 25 -0.14 0.49 6.18
C GLY A 25 0.56 0.05 4.88
N LEU A 26 1.71 0.65 4.55
CA LEU A 26 2.51 0.28 3.38
C LEU A 26 3.06 -1.16 3.45
N ILE A 27 3.52 -1.58 4.63
CA ILE A 27 3.95 -2.96 4.92
C ILE A 27 2.82 -3.94 4.65
N LYS A 28 1.60 -3.64 5.13
CA LYS A 28 0.41 -4.48 4.91
C LYS A 28 0.04 -4.60 3.44
N LEU A 29 0.10 -3.50 2.67
CA LEU A 29 -0.09 -3.57 1.23
C LEU A 29 0.95 -4.47 0.56
N ALA A 30 2.24 -4.28 0.87
CA ALA A 30 3.32 -5.11 0.32
C ALA A 30 3.15 -6.60 0.66
N ALA A 31 2.78 -6.90 1.90
CA ALA A 31 2.46 -8.26 2.35
C ALA A 31 1.25 -8.83 1.59
N GLY A 32 0.17 -8.05 1.42
CA GLY A 32 -1.03 -8.45 0.69
C GLY A 32 -0.74 -8.84 -0.75
N PHE A 33 0.07 -8.05 -1.46
CA PHE A 33 0.51 -8.39 -2.81
C PHE A 33 1.48 -9.59 -2.85
N LEU A 34 2.33 -9.77 -1.84
CA LEU A 34 3.15 -10.98 -1.71
C LEU A 34 2.28 -12.23 -1.54
N HIS A 35 1.23 -12.16 -0.72
CA HIS A 35 0.24 -13.24 -0.58
C HIS A 35 -0.47 -13.55 -1.90
N LEU A 36 -0.83 -12.52 -2.67
CA LEU A 36 -1.45 -12.68 -3.98
C LEU A 36 -0.53 -13.44 -4.95
N GLY A 37 0.75 -13.05 -5.04
CA GLY A 37 1.75 -13.76 -5.84
C GLY A 37 1.96 -15.22 -5.42
N ARG A 38 1.78 -15.54 -4.13
CA ARG A 38 1.81 -16.91 -3.59
C ARG A 38 0.50 -17.67 -3.74
N ARG A 39 -0.47 -17.14 -4.49
CA ARG A 39 -1.83 -17.69 -4.66
C ARG A 39 -2.62 -17.85 -3.36
N ASN A 40 -2.23 -17.14 -2.30
CA ASN A 40 -2.96 -17.10 -1.04
C ASN A 40 -3.99 -15.95 -1.07
N ARG A 41 -5.14 -16.23 -1.70
CA ARG A 41 -6.22 -15.24 -1.92
C ARG A 41 -6.79 -14.66 -0.62
N ARG A 42 -7.00 -15.52 0.39
CA ARG A 42 -7.52 -15.11 1.69
C ARG A 42 -6.53 -14.16 2.41
N GLY A 43 -5.25 -14.54 2.44
CA GLY A 43 -4.20 -13.70 3.02
C GLY A 43 -4.05 -12.37 2.30
N ALA A 44 -4.10 -12.39 0.96
CA ALA A 44 -4.05 -11.19 0.14
C ALA A 44 -5.20 -10.24 0.47
N ARG A 45 -6.44 -10.73 0.44
CA ARG A 45 -7.64 -9.96 0.75
C ARG A 45 -7.55 -9.30 2.13
N ASN A 46 -7.23 -10.09 3.16
CA ASN A 46 -7.15 -9.58 4.53
C ASN A 46 -6.11 -8.47 4.66
N LYS A 47 -4.89 -8.70 4.19
CA LYS A 47 -3.80 -7.72 4.32
C LYS A 47 -4.02 -6.47 3.49
N LEU A 48 -4.56 -6.59 2.29
CA LEU A 48 -4.90 -5.44 1.47
C LEU A 48 -6.02 -4.62 2.12
N SER A 49 -7.09 -5.25 2.62
CA SER A 49 -8.17 -4.55 3.34
C SER A 49 -7.67 -3.82 4.60
N GLU A 50 -6.82 -4.47 5.41
CA GLU A 50 -6.21 -3.84 6.59
C GLU A 50 -5.33 -2.65 6.21
N GLY A 51 -4.48 -2.80 5.18
CA GLY A 51 -3.60 -1.72 4.70
C GLY A 51 -4.37 -0.55 4.13
N ILE A 52 -5.45 -0.81 3.37
CA ILE A 52 -6.36 0.22 2.85
C ILE A 52 -6.96 1.05 3.99
N ALA A 53 -7.52 0.39 5.02
CA ALA A 53 -8.14 1.08 6.13
C ALA A 53 -7.12 1.93 6.92
N GLN A 54 -5.90 1.42 7.09
CA GLN A 54 -4.84 2.13 7.80
C GLN A 54 -4.28 3.33 7.00
N LEU A 55 -4.26 3.26 5.67
CA LEU A 55 -3.75 4.34 4.82
C LEU A 55 -4.79 5.41 4.50
N ALA A 56 -6.08 5.15 4.69
CA ALA A 56 -7.16 6.10 4.37
C ALA A 56 -6.99 7.51 5.01
N PRO A 57 -6.51 7.66 6.26
CA PRO A 57 -6.27 8.99 6.86
C PRO A 57 -5.16 9.80 6.19
N TYR A 58 -4.31 9.16 5.37
CA TYR A 58 -3.14 9.77 4.71
C TYR A 58 -3.42 10.15 3.25
N GLU A 59 -4.67 10.00 2.78
CA GLU A 59 -5.09 10.47 1.46
C GLU A 59 -5.17 12.02 1.40
N PRO A 60 -4.90 12.64 0.24
CA PRO A 60 -4.52 12.02 -1.02
C PRO A 60 -3.01 11.74 -1.18
N VAL A 61 -2.18 12.44 -0.40
CA VAL A 61 -0.71 12.40 -0.49
C VAL A 61 -0.11 12.51 0.90
N HIS A 62 0.89 11.68 1.20
CA HIS A 62 1.66 11.74 2.45
C HIS A 62 3.13 11.42 2.18
N GLY A 63 4.06 12.21 2.72
CA GLY A 63 5.50 12.02 2.46
C GLY A 63 5.89 12.06 0.96
N GLY A 64 5.12 12.79 0.14
CA GLY A 64 5.28 12.81 -1.33
C GLY A 64 4.76 11.57 -2.05
N ILE A 65 4.16 10.60 -1.35
CA ILE A 65 3.56 9.40 -1.92
C ILE A 65 2.09 9.67 -2.24
N GLY A 66 1.66 9.42 -3.48
CA GLY A 66 0.24 9.45 -3.87
C GLY A 66 -0.55 8.31 -3.23
N VAL A 67 -1.05 8.52 -2.01
CA VAL A 67 -1.76 7.51 -1.21
C VAL A 67 -3.07 7.10 -1.88
N SER A 68 -3.81 8.04 -2.48
CA SER A 68 -5.07 7.70 -3.15
C SER A 68 -4.88 6.78 -4.36
N GLU A 69 -3.78 6.92 -5.10
CA GLU A 69 -3.47 6.00 -6.22
C GLU A 69 -3.21 4.59 -5.70
N LEU A 70 -2.44 4.47 -4.61
CA LEU A 70 -2.13 3.18 -3.98
C LEU A 70 -3.37 2.50 -3.40
N VAL A 71 -4.17 3.26 -2.64
CA VAL A 71 -5.41 2.79 -2.03
C VAL A 71 -6.42 2.39 -3.12
N GLY A 72 -6.56 3.18 -4.18
CA GLY A 72 -7.41 2.87 -5.32
C GLY A 72 -7.05 1.54 -5.98
N LYS A 73 -5.76 1.33 -6.26
CA LYS A 73 -5.29 0.06 -6.85
C LYS A 73 -5.46 -1.14 -5.92
N ALA A 74 -5.23 -0.97 -4.62
CA ALA A 74 -5.49 -2.03 -3.66
C ALA A 74 -7.00 -2.38 -3.58
N LYS A 75 -7.89 -1.38 -3.65
CA LYS A 75 -9.35 -1.58 -3.67
C LYS A 75 -9.82 -2.36 -4.90
N GLU A 76 -9.30 -2.05 -6.09
CA GLU A 76 -9.58 -2.80 -7.32
C GLU A 76 -9.24 -4.30 -7.14
N VAL A 77 -8.05 -4.60 -6.62
CA VAL A 77 -7.61 -5.99 -6.38
C VAL A 77 -8.46 -6.71 -5.34
N VAL A 78 -8.86 -6.03 -4.26
CA VAL A 78 -9.77 -6.59 -3.25
C VAL A 78 -11.14 -6.89 -3.85
N ALA A 79 -11.67 -6.01 -4.71
CA ALA A 79 -12.93 -6.21 -5.40
C ALA A 79 -12.89 -7.45 -6.31
N ASP A 80 -11.84 -7.61 -7.12
CA ASP A 80 -11.62 -8.79 -7.96
C ASP A 80 -11.55 -10.07 -7.13
N LEU A 81 -10.79 -10.05 -6.03
CA LEU A 81 -10.65 -11.19 -5.12
C LEU A 81 -11.96 -11.58 -4.44
N ASN A 82 -12.84 -10.61 -4.18
CA ASN A 82 -14.18 -10.83 -3.63
C ASN A 82 -15.15 -11.37 -4.69
N GLY A 83 -15.02 -10.93 -5.95
CA GLY A 83 -15.79 -11.42 -7.10
C GLY A 83 -15.35 -12.80 -7.62
N GLY A 84 -14.36 -13.44 -7.01
CA GLY A 84 -13.87 -14.76 -7.43
C GLY A 84 -12.78 -14.72 -8.51
N ALA A 85 -12.50 -13.55 -9.09
CA ALA A 85 -11.41 -13.36 -10.05
C ALA A 85 -10.04 -13.55 -9.40
N ASN A 86 -9.05 -13.93 -10.20
CA ASN A 86 -7.64 -13.97 -9.78
C ASN A 86 -6.91 -12.84 -10.50
N PRO A 87 -6.79 -11.65 -9.90
CA PRO A 87 -6.19 -10.51 -10.56
C PRO A 87 -4.74 -10.81 -10.92
N TYR A 88 -4.35 -10.47 -12.15
CA TYR A 88 -2.95 -10.49 -12.53
C TYR A 88 -2.20 -9.46 -11.69
N LEU A 89 -1.05 -9.87 -11.18
CA LEU A 89 -0.23 -9.04 -10.32
C LEU A 89 0.46 -7.96 -11.16
N ILE A 90 -0.20 -6.83 -11.35
CA ILE A 90 0.43 -5.61 -11.84
C ILE A 90 0.85 -4.81 -10.61
N PRO A 91 2.15 -4.63 -10.36
CA PRO A 91 2.60 -3.84 -9.23
C PRO A 91 2.03 -2.43 -9.28
N PRO A 92 1.38 -1.96 -8.19
CA PRO A 92 1.04 -0.56 -8.13
C PRO A 92 2.35 0.23 -8.18
N SER A 93 2.43 1.15 -9.12
CA SER A 93 3.56 2.09 -9.21
C SER A 93 3.33 3.17 -8.17
N ILE A 94 4.30 3.38 -7.29
CA ILE A 94 4.27 4.50 -6.35
C ILE A 94 4.62 5.75 -7.14
N ARG A 95 3.66 6.66 -7.31
CA ARG A 95 3.92 7.98 -7.86
C ARG A 95 4.45 8.90 -6.76
N PHE A 96 5.62 9.49 -6.99
CA PHE A 96 6.12 10.60 -6.17
C PHE A 96 5.54 11.91 -6.71
N ILE A 97 4.82 12.64 -5.86
CA ILE A 97 4.27 13.96 -6.19
C ILE A 97 5.20 14.99 -5.54
N ALA A 98 6.11 15.53 -6.34
CA ALA A 98 6.93 16.65 -5.90
C ALA A 98 6.00 17.83 -5.55
N SER A 99 6.16 18.39 -4.36
CA SER A 99 5.53 19.67 -4.03
C SER A 99 5.97 20.67 -5.09
N THR A 100 5.04 21.15 -5.91
CA THR A 100 5.31 22.22 -6.87
C THR A 100 5.73 23.43 -6.04
N ASN A 101 7.03 23.76 -6.05
CA ASN A 101 7.50 25.06 -5.63
C ASN A 101 6.90 26.08 -6.59
N VAL A 102 5.73 26.63 -6.25
CA VAL A 102 5.32 27.93 -6.77
C VAL A 102 6.24 28.94 -6.08
N ASN A 103 7.33 29.27 -6.77
CA ASN A 103 8.18 30.36 -6.39
C ASN A 103 7.38 31.67 -6.40
N ARG A 104 7.71 32.51 -5.43
CA ARG A 104 7.18 33.84 -5.13
C ARG A 104 7.16 34.79 -6.32
#